data_AF-A0A519L0U2-F1
#
_entry.id   AF-A0A519L0U2-F1
#
_cell.length_a   1.000
_cell.length_b   1.000
_cell.length_c   1.000
_cell.angle_alpha   90.00
_cell.angle_beta   90.00
_cell.angle_gamma   90.00
#
_symmetry.space_group_name_H-M   'P 1'
#
loop_
_entity.id
_entity.type
_entity.pdbx_description
1 polymer ?
#
loop_
_entity_poly.entity_id
_entity_poly.type
_entity_poly.pdbx_seq_one_letter_code
_entity_poly.pdbx_strand_id
1 'polypeptide(L)'
;ILDSPLFLNTKDDLKEYFDGKKSYHQTDFYKQQRMSRNILMKAGKPLGGKWTYDTENRKKYPKNKKAPSIHFPENNQYYEEARKYTEKNFGENYGNLTSYQLYPITFQEAEKWFDQFMELRFSDFGVYEDSIVEREHFLHHSVISPLLNIGLLSPENVLKEAIDYAEEYKIPVNSLEGFVRQILGWREFVRGIYLYEGTFQRNKNYWKHHNPLPTSFYTGKTEIKPIDSTISKVLQTGYAHHIERLMIFANFMNLLKLNPDDVYQWFMEMFIDSYDWVMVPNVYGMSSFSDGGKMSTNRTSAEAIILKK
;
A
#
# COMPACT_ATOMS: atom_id res chain seq x y z
N ILE A 1 20.78 -18.79 -0.98
CA ILE A 1 19.56 -18.01 -1.31
C ILE A 1 20.05 -16.77 -2.03
N LEU A 2 19.65 -16.57 -3.29
CA LEU A 2 20.02 -15.39 -4.07
C LEU A 2 19.14 -14.20 -3.68
N ASP A 3 19.65 -12.98 -3.87
CA ASP A 3 18.84 -11.77 -3.71
C ASP A 3 17.79 -11.65 -4.82
N SER A 4 16.68 -11.00 -4.50
CA SER A 4 15.55 -10.83 -5.41
C SER A 4 15.59 -9.43 -6.04
N PRO A 5 15.43 -9.30 -7.37
CA PRO A 5 15.36 -8.00 -8.04
C PRO A 5 14.10 -7.20 -7.69
N LEU A 6 13.16 -7.79 -6.94
CA LEU A 6 11.93 -7.12 -6.50
C LEU A 6 12.19 -6.07 -5.41
N PHE A 7 13.39 -5.98 -4.86
CA PHE A 7 13.74 -5.07 -3.75
C PHE A 7 14.99 -4.28 -4.08
N LEU A 8 15.05 -3.05 -3.59
CA LEU A 8 16.22 -2.17 -3.75
C LEU A 8 17.37 -2.59 -2.84
N ASN A 9 17.03 -3.11 -1.66
CA ASN A 9 17.99 -3.56 -0.66
C ASN A 9 18.15 -5.09 -0.70
N THR A 10 19.40 -5.51 -0.79
CA THR A 10 19.78 -6.90 -0.48
C THR A 10 19.62 -7.18 1.01
N LYS A 11 19.74 -8.45 1.41
CA LYS A 11 19.77 -8.78 2.84
C LYS A 11 20.93 -8.12 3.56
N ASP A 12 22.07 -7.94 2.89
CA ASP A 12 23.25 -7.33 3.49
C ASP A 12 23.07 -5.81 3.66
N ASP A 13 22.43 -5.13 2.70
CA ASP A 13 22.09 -3.70 2.85
C ASP A 13 21.17 -3.46 4.06
N LEU A 14 20.21 -4.38 4.28
CA LEU A 14 19.29 -4.28 5.42
C LEU A 14 19.99 -4.47 6.77
N LYS A 15 21.10 -5.21 6.85
CA LYS A 15 21.83 -5.42 8.11
C LYS A 15 22.28 -4.12 8.74
N GLU A 16 22.72 -3.15 7.93
CA GLU A 16 23.22 -1.87 8.42
C GLU A 16 22.20 -1.13 9.29
N TYR A 17 20.91 -1.21 8.93
CA TYR A 17 19.85 -0.58 9.72
C TYR A 17 19.22 -1.53 10.74
N PHE A 18 18.97 -2.78 10.39
CA PHE A 18 18.11 -3.67 11.17
C PHE A 18 18.86 -4.49 12.23
N ASP A 19 20.12 -4.85 11.99
CA ASP A 19 20.82 -5.79 12.86
C ASP A 19 21.05 -5.20 14.27
N GLY A 20 20.82 -6.04 15.29
CA GLY A 20 20.97 -5.65 16.70
C GLY A 20 19.98 -4.59 17.24
N LYS A 21 19.05 -4.06 16.42
CA LYS A 21 18.07 -3.07 16.88
C LYS A 21 16.92 -3.69 17.67
N LYS A 22 16.43 -2.94 18.66
CA LYS A 22 15.28 -3.33 19.49
C LYS A 22 13.95 -2.73 18.99
N SER A 23 14.02 -1.56 18.35
CA SER A 23 12.90 -0.84 17.76
C SER A 23 13.31 -0.24 16.42
N TYR A 24 12.34 -0.10 15.53
CA TYR A 24 12.56 0.34 14.16
C TYR A 24 11.68 1.55 13.84
N HIS A 25 12.24 2.53 13.13
CA HIS A 25 11.55 3.76 12.76
C HIS A 25 11.69 4.00 11.27
N GLN A 26 10.57 3.94 10.53
CA GLN A 26 10.59 4.06 9.08
C GLN A 26 11.27 5.35 8.60
N THR A 27 11.06 6.47 9.30
CA THR A 27 11.66 7.75 8.91
C THR A 27 13.19 7.74 8.98
N ASP A 28 13.77 7.04 9.96
CA ASP A 28 15.23 6.94 10.09
C ASP A 28 15.81 6.03 8.99
N PHE A 29 15.16 4.90 8.73
CA PHE A 29 15.51 4.03 7.61
C PHE A 29 15.42 4.77 6.27
N TYR A 30 14.34 5.50 6.04
CA TYR A 30 14.13 6.28 4.81
C TYR A 30 15.20 7.36 4.61
N LYS A 31 15.59 8.08 5.67
CA LYS A 31 16.69 9.06 5.59
C LYS A 31 18.01 8.38 5.19
N GLN A 32 18.34 7.25 5.80
CA GLN A 32 19.53 6.48 5.43
C GLN A 32 19.49 6.06 3.96
N GLN A 33 18.37 5.52 3.49
CA GLN A 33 18.19 5.10 2.10
C GLN A 33 18.34 6.26 1.10
N ARG A 34 17.81 7.44 1.42
CA ARG A 34 18.01 8.64 0.59
C ARG A 34 19.46 9.08 0.54
N MET A 35 20.17 9.06 1.67
CA MET A 35 21.58 9.46 1.74
C MET A 35 22.47 8.48 0.99
N SER A 36 22.34 7.18 1.24
CA SER A 36 23.20 6.16 0.63
C SER A 36 23.05 6.08 -0.90
N ARG A 37 21.84 6.34 -1.41
CA ARG A 37 21.53 6.29 -2.85
C ARG A 37 21.52 7.67 -3.51
N ASN A 38 21.78 8.74 -2.76
CA ASN A 38 21.68 10.12 -3.22
C ASN A 38 20.30 10.46 -3.87
N ILE A 39 19.22 9.86 -3.37
CA ILE A 39 17.86 10.04 -3.92
C ILE A 39 17.17 11.24 -3.29
N LEU A 40 16.69 12.15 -4.14
CA LEU A 40 16.11 13.44 -3.75
C LEU A 40 17.09 14.26 -2.88
N MET A 41 18.39 14.21 -3.15
CA MET A 41 19.40 14.95 -2.40
C MET A 41 20.00 16.08 -3.26
N LYS A 42 20.32 17.21 -2.65
CA LYS A 42 20.98 18.37 -3.30
C LYS A 42 22.07 18.91 -2.37
N ALA A 43 23.33 18.85 -2.82
CA ALA A 43 24.49 19.28 -2.06
C ALA A 43 24.52 18.72 -0.62
N GLY A 44 24.26 17.41 -0.48
CA GLY A 44 24.25 16.72 0.83
C GLY A 44 23.03 17.01 1.72
N LYS A 45 22.05 17.78 1.25
CA LYS A 45 20.81 18.11 1.98
C LYS A 45 19.59 17.55 1.24
N PRO A 46 18.47 17.29 1.93
CA PRO A 46 17.26 16.82 1.26
C PRO A 46 16.72 17.89 0.29
N LEU A 47 16.26 17.46 -0.87
CA LEU A 47 15.60 18.30 -1.88
C LEU A 47 14.41 19.06 -1.26
N GLY A 48 14.37 20.37 -1.51
CA GLY A 48 13.39 21.30 -0.93
C GLY A 48 13.54 21.55 0.59
N GLY A 49 14.60 21.04 1.22
CA GLY A 49 14.99 21.37 2.59
C GLY A 49 14.35 20.53 3.70
N LYS A 50 13.42 19.62 3.36
CA LYS A 50 12.78 18.71 4.33
C LYS A 50 12.99 17.25 3.94
N TRP A 51 13.16 16.40 4.95
CA TRP A 51 13.22 14.94 4.76
C TRP A 51 11.88 14.34 4.36
N THR A 52 10.78 14.95 4.80
CA THR A 52 9.41 14.50 4.53
C THR A 52 8.46 15.68 4.43
N TYR A 53 7.46 15.56 3.55
CA TYR A 53 6.36 16.51 3.36
C TYR A 53 5.00 15.91 3.76
N ASP A 54 4.99 14.85 4.57
CA ASP A 54 3.78 14.10 4.97
C ASP A 54 2.67 14.98 5.56
N THR A 55 3.04 16.02 6.30
CA THR A 55 2.07 16.96 6.89
C THR A 55 1.33 17.81 5.85
N GLU A 56 1.87 17.91 4.64
CA GLU A 56 1.29 18.65 3.51
C GLU A 56 0.36 17.76 2.65
N ASN A 57 0.35 16.44 2.90
CA ASN A 57 -0.31 15.41 2.08
C ASN A 57 -1.71 14.99 2.58
N ARG A 58 -2.36 15.85 3.36
CA ARG A 58 -3.62 15.52 4.07
C ARG A 58 -4.79 16.44 3.70
N LYS A 59 -4.75 17.04 2.50
CA LYS A 59 -5.85 17.92 2.08
C LYS A 59 -7.08 17.09 1.75
N LYS A 60 -8.25 17.64 2.09
CA LYS A 60 -9.54 17.04 1.70
C LYS A 60 -9.73 17.12 0.20
N TYR A 61 -10.33 16.07 -0.36
CA TYR A 61 -10.78 16.09 -1.73
C TYR A 61 -11.90 17.14 -1.94
N PRO A 62 -11.79 18.07 -2.90
CA PRO A 62 -12.82 19.09 -3.11
C PRO A 62 -14.11 18.46 -3.63
N LYS A 63 -15.27 18.86 -3.07
CA LYS A 63 -16.60 18.28 -3.38
C LYS A 63 -16.96 18.26 -4.88
N ASN A 64 -16.47 19.25 -5.65
CA ASN A 64 -16.81 19.41 -7.06
C ASN A 64 -15.64 19.07 -8.00
N LYS A 65 -14.52 18.57 -7.47
CA LYS A 65 -13.40 18.10 -8.30
C LYS A 65 -13.76 16.71 -8.83
N LYS A 66 -13.54 16.47 -10.11
CA LYS A 66 -13.66 15.13 -10.69
C LYS A 66 -12.39 14.34 -10.41
N ALA A 67 -12.54 13.08 -10.02
CA ALA A 67 -11.42 12.16 -9.95
C ALA A 67 -10.75 12.01 -11.32
N PRO A 68 -9.42 11.84 -11.35
CA PRO A 68 -8.72 11.50 -12.58
C PRO A 68 -9.30 10.22 -13.20
N SER A 69 -9.50 10.23 -14.52
CA SER A 69 -9.92 9.04 -15.25
C SER A 69 -8.83 7.98 -15.25
N ILE A 70 -9.22 6.71 -15.27
CA ILE A 70 -8.33 5.57 -15.45
C ILE A 70 -8.72 4.83 -16.72
N HIS A 71 -7.74 4.63 -17.60
CA HIS A 71 -7.85 3.78 -18.76
C HIS A 71 -7.32 2.39 -18.40
N PHE A 72 -8.23 1.42 -18.40
CA PHE A 72 -7.89 0.02 -18.12
C PHE A 72 -7.26 -0.66 -19.35
N PRO A 73 -6.45 -1.71 -19.15
CA PRO A 73 -5.94 -2.51 -20.26
C PRO A 73 -7.08 -3.09 -21.12
N GLU A 74 -6.81 -3.29 -22.40
CA GLU A 74 -7.71 -4.04 -23.27
C GLU A 74 -7.69 -5.52 -22.91
N ASN A 75 -8.84 -6.20 -23.01
CA ASN A 75 -8.87 -7.64 -22.82
C ASN A 75 -8.05 -8.33 -23.90
N ASN A 76 -7.25 -9.30 -23.48
CA ASN A 76 -6.60 -10.22 -24.38
C ASN A 76 -7.06 -11.66 -24.13
N GLN A 77 -6.63 -12.58 -24.99
CA GLN A 77 -7.00 -14.00 -24.89
C GLN A 77 -6.61 -14.63 -23.54
N TYR A 78 -5.50 -14.21 -22.94
CA TYR A 78 -5.02 -14.76 -21.67
C TYR A 78 -5.90 -14.31 -20.50
N TYR A 79 -6.37 -13.07 -20.51
CA TYR A 79 -7.33 -12.59 -19.53
C TYR A 79 -8.65 -13.38 -19.61
N GLU A 80 -9.20 -13.58 -20.81
CA GLU A 80 -10.45 -14.33 -20.97
C GLU A 80 -10.30 -15.81 -20.58
N GLU A 81 -9.17 -16.42 -20.89
CA GLU A 81 -8.85 -17.79 -20.46
C GLU A 81 -8.75 -17.88 -18.93
N ALA A 82 -7.97 -16.99 -18.30
CA ALA A 82 -7.80 -16.95 -16.86
C ALA A 82 -9.13 -16.66 -16.13
N ARG A 83 -9.97 -15.78 -16.66
CA ARG A 83 -11.30 -15.46 -16.13
C ARG A 83 -12.19 -16.70 -16.12
N LYS A 84 -12.32 -17.39 -17.26
CA LYS A 84 -13.12 -18.62 -17.37
C LYS A 84 -12.60 -19.73 -16.47
N TYR A 85 -11.29 -19.90 -16.40
CA TYR A 85 -10.66 -20.87 -15.51
C TYR A 85 -10.97 -20.57 -14.04
N THR A 86 -10.85 -19.31 -13.64
CA THR A 86 -11.06 -18.89 -12.26
C THR A 86 -12.53 -19.01 -11.86
N GLU A 87 -13.47 -18.57 -12.71
CA GLU A 87 -14.92 -18.74 -12.48
C GLU A 87 -15.29 -20.22 -12.31
N LYS A 88 -14.72 -21.10 -13.14
CA LYS A 88 -15.01 -22.54 -13.09
C LYS A 88 -14.51 -23.22 -11.82
N ASN A 89 -13.30 -22.87 -11.36
CA ASN A 89 -12.62 -23.61 -10.29
C ASN A 89 -12.71 -22.92 -8.91
N PHE A 90 -12.99 -21.62 -8.89
CA PHE A 90 -12.98 -20.78 -7.69
C PHE A 90 -14.18 -19.82 -7.64
N GLY A 91 -15.28 -20.15 -8.31
CA GLY A 91 -16.47 -19.30 -8.39
C GLY A 91 -17.17 -18.99 -7.07
N GLU A 92 -16.86 -19.75 -6.01
CA GLU A 92 -17.40 -19.53 -4.65
C GLU A 92 -16.49 -18.62 -3.79
N ASN A 93 -15.32 -18.19 -4.30
CA ASN A 93 -14.44 -17.27 -3.60
C ASN A 93 -15.05 -15.86 -3.56
N TYR A 94 -14.69 -15.09 -2.53
CA TYR A 94 -15.12 -13.69 -2.43
C TYR A 94 -14.50 -12.82 -3.53
N GLY A 95 -15.31 -11.88 -4.02
CA GLY A 95 -14.94 -10.96 -5.10
C GLY A 95 -15.69 -11.26 -6.40
N ASN A 96 -15.64 -10.33 -7.34
CA ASN A 96 -16.28 -10.44 -8.63
C ASN A 96 -15.23 -10.27 -9.72
N LEU A 97 -15.20 -11.21 -10.66
CA LEU A 97 -14.45 -11.04 -11.89
C LEU A 97 -15.23 -10.13 -12.82
N THR A 98 -14.56 -9.09 -13.30
CA THR A 98 -15.10 -8.16 -14.27
C THR A 98 -15.12 -8.78 -15.67
N SER A 99 -15.95 -8.25 -16.57
CA SER A 99 -15.88 -8.60 -17.99
C SER A 99 -14.70 -7.92 -18.70
N TYR A 100 -13.98 -7.03 -18.03
CA TYR A 100 -12.84 -6.28 -18.58
C TYR A 100 -11.61 -6.38 -17.66
N GLN A 101 -10.42 -6.34 -18.24
CA GLN A 101 -9.17 -6.47 -17.52
C GLN A 101 -8.92 -5.26 -16.61
N LEU A 102 -8.83 -5.49 -15.29
CA LEU A 102 -8.61 -4.42 -14.31
C LEU A 102 -7.13 -4.03 -14.14
N TYR A 103 -6.21 -4.99 -14.33
CA TYR A 103 -4.79 -4.83 -14.02
C TYR A 103 -3.92 -5.26 -15.20
N PRO A 104 -2.77 -4.61 -15.44
CA PRO A 104 -1.77 -5.08 -16.37
C PRO A 104 -1.32 -6.51 -16.09
N ILE A 105 -1.16 -7.31 -17.15
CA ILE A 105 -0.64 -8.68 -17.09
C ILE A 105 0.65 -8.87 -17.90
N THR A 106 1.12 -7.83 -18.58
CA THR A 106 2.38 -7.81 -19.35
C THR A 106 3.27 -6.64 -18.92
N PHE A 107 4.57 -6.72 -19.21
CA PHE A 107 5.53 -5.63 -18.96
C PHE A 107 5.10 -4.34 -19.67
N GLN A 108 4.70 -4.44 -20.95
CA GLN A 108 4.29 -3.28 -21.73
C GLN A 108 3.01 -2.62 -21.20
N GLU A 109 2.05 -3.41 -20.71
CA GLU A 109 0.84 -2.85 -20.08
C GLU A 109 1.19 -2.18 -18.74
N ALA A 110 2.15 -2.73 -17.98
CA ALA A 110 2.57 -2.18 -16.71
C ALA A 110 3.30 -0.85 -16.86
N GLU A 111 4.17 -0.72 -17.87
CA GLU A 111 4.82 0.54 -18.25
C GLU A 111 3.77 1.60 -18.62
N LYS A 112 2.85 1.29 -19.55
CA LYS A 112 1.77 2.22 -19.94
C LYS A 112 0.88 2.63 -18.76
N TRP A 113 0.63 1.72 -17.83
CA TRP A 113 -0.14 2.02 -16.62
C TRP A 113 0.59 3.03 -15.73
N PHE A 114 1.91 2.89 -15.62
CA PHE A 114 2.75 3.80 -14.85
C PHE A 114 2.88 5.17 -15.53
N ASP A 115 3.05 5.22 -16.85
CA ASP A 115 3.02 6.46 -17.65
C ASP A 115 1.71 7.23 -17.41
N GLN A 116 0.58 6.54 -17.49
CA GLN A 116 -0.74 7.12 -17.23
C GLN A 116 -0.86 7.69 -15.80
N PHE A 117 -0.25 7.05 -14.80
CA PHE A 117 -0.19 7.60 -13.45
C PHE A 117 0.62 8.91 -13.43
N MET A 118 1.79 8.94 -14.06
CA MET A 118 2.64 10.12 -14.13
C MET A 118 1.93 11.30 -14.80
N GLU A 119 1.22 11.03 -15.90
CA GLU A 119 0.47 12.05 -16.66
C GLU A 119 -0.76 12.59 -15.93
N LEU A 120 -1.58 11.69 -15.35
CA LEU A 120 -2.93 12.06 -14.93
C LEU A 120 -3.09 12.26 -13.41
N ARG A 121 -2.17 11.70 -12.60
CA ARG A 121 -2.40 11.56 -11.15
C ARG A 121 -1.22 12.05 -10.30
N PHE A 122 0.01 11.99 -10.80
CA PHE A 122 1.21 12.18 -9.99
C PHE A 122 1.35 13.58 -9.39
N SER A 123 0.95 14.64 -10.10
CA SER A 123 1.05 16.03 -9.59
C SER A 123 0.32 16.23 -8.26
N ASP A 124 -0.82 15.56 -8.11
CA ASP A 124 -1.73 15.68 -6.98
C ASP A 124 -1.67 14.44 -6.05
N PHE A 125 -0.76 13.50 -6.29
CA PHE A 125 -0.58 12.28 -5.48
C PHE A 125 -0.45 12.61 -4.00
N GLY A 126 0.51 13.46 -3.64
CA GLY A 126 0.75 13.82 -2.25
C GLY A 126 -0.42 14.59 -1.67
N VAL A 127 -0.97 15.55 -2.43
CA VAL A 127 -2.03 16.44 -1.95
C VAL A 127 -3.25 15.67 -1.40
N TYR A 128 -3.61 14.56 -2.05
CA TYR A 128 -4.80 13.76 -1.73
C TYR A 128 -4.48 12.35 -1.23
N GLU A 129 -3.26 12.11 -0.74
CA GLU A 129 -2.78 10.79 -0.30
C GLU A 129 -3.70 10.13 0.76
N ASP A 130 -4.25 10.96 1.66
CA ASP A 130 -5.16 10.53 2.73
C ASP A 130 -6.66 10.78 2.43
N SER A 131 -7.01 11.20 1.22
CA SER A 131 -8.41 11.47 0.87
C SER A 131 -9.20 10.19 0.62
N ILE A 132 -10.42 10.10 1.14
CA ILE A 132 -11.38 9.02 0.86
C ILE A 132 -12.62 9.64 0.21
N VAL A 133 -13.04 9.08 -0.93
CA VAL A 133 -14.27 9.48 -1.60
C VAL A 133 -15.12 8.22 -1.83
N GLU A 134 -16.38 8.27 -1.39
CA GLU A 134 -17.27 7.10 -1.30
C GLU A 134 -17.35 6.31 -2.62
N ARG A 135 -17.44 7.01 -3.75
CA ARG A 135 -17.66 6.41 -5.07
C ARG A 135 -16.39 6.29 -5.93
N GLU A 136 -15.22 6.62 -5.39
CA GLU A 136 -13.96 6.57 -6.12
C GLU A 136 -13.08 5.44 -5.58
N HIS A 137 -12.50 4.64 -6.48
CA HIS A 137 -11.67 3.49 -6.11
C HIS A 137 -10.18 3.85 -5.95
N PHE A 138 -9.67 4.71 -6.83
CA PHE A 138 -8.23 4.89 -7.02
C PHE A 138 -7.72 6.31 -6.77
N LEU A 139 -8.55 7.34 -6.93
CA LEU A 139 -8.19 8.76 -6.80
C LEU A 139 -6.88 9.10 -7.54
N HIS A 140 -5.85 9.54 -6.80
CA HIS A 140 -4.54 9.91 -7.35
C HIS A 140 -3.48 8.83 -7.12
N HIS A 141 -3.86 7.64 -6.64
CA HIS A 141 -2.90 6.57 -6.39
C HIS A 141 -2.40 5.94 -7.71
N SER A 142 -1.18 5.41 -7.66
CA SER A 142 -0.53 4.79 -8.82
C SER A 142 -1.07 3.40 -9.13
N VAL A 143 -1.55 2.66 -8.12
CA VAL A 143 -2.08 1.30 -8.26
C VAL A 143 -1.04 0.33 -8.87
N ILE A 144 0.24 0.54 -8.57
CA ILE A 144 1.34 -0.28 -9.08
C ILE A 144 1.78 -1.39 -8.12
N SER A 145 1.20 -1.49 -6.92
CA SER A 145 1.56 -2.53 -5.96
C SER A 145 1.39 -3.97 -6.50
N PRO A 146 0.35 -4.32 -7.28
CA PRO A 146 0.24 -5.66 -7.85
C PRO A 146 1.36 -5.93 -8.86
N LEU A 147 1.80 -4.89 -9.57
CA LEU A 147 2.81 -4.95 -10.63
C LEU A 147 4.23 -5.05 -10.06
N LEU A 148 4.50 -4.28 -9.01
CA LEU A 148 5.77 -4.32 -8.27
C LEU A 148 5.97 -5.64 -7.53
N ASN A 149 4.89 -6.23 -7.00
CA ASN A 149 5.02 -7.41 -6.14
C ASN A 149 5.22 -8.71 -6.93
N ILE A 150 4.85 -8.74 -8.21
CA ILE A 150 5.12 -9.85 -9.13
C ILE A 150 6.29 -9.60 -10.08
N GLY A 151 6.83 -8.38 -10.10
CA GLY A 151 8.01 -8.02 -10.89
C GLY A 151 7.73 -7.57 -12.32
N LEU A 152 6.48 -7.22 -12.67
CA LEU A 152 6.19 -6.52 -13.92
C LEU A 152 6.76 -5.10 -13.94
N LEU A 153 6.96 -4.51 -12.75
CA LEU A 153 7.71 -3.26 -12.57
C LEU A 153 8.87 -3.48 -11.61
N SER A 154 10.03 -2.90 -11.94
CA SER A 154 11.17 -2.81 -11.02
C SER A 154 11.05 -1.56 -10.15
N PRO A 155 11.25 -1.63 -8.83
CA PRO A 155 11.25 -0.46 -7.98
C PRO A 155 12.34 0.55 -8.35
N GLU A 156 13.47 0.08 -8.89
CA GLU A 156 14.57 0.96 -9.33
C GLU A 156 14.15 1.82 -10.53
N ASN A 157 13.56 1.19 -11.56
CA ASN A 157 13.08 1.89 -12.75
C ASN A 157 11.94 2.85 -12.40
N VAL A 158 10.97 2.40 -11.59
CA VAL A 158 9.85 3.25 -11.14
C VAL A 158 10.34 4.49 -10.40
N LEU A 159 11.34 4.36 -9.52
CA LEU A 159 11.90 5.52 -8.82
C LEU A 159 12.65 6.45 -9.78
N LYS A 160 13.46 5.89 -10.68
CA LYS A 160 14.21 6.68 -11.67
C LYS A 160 13.26 7.48 -12.56
N GLU A 161 12.30 6.82 -13.18
CA GLU A 161 11.32 7.44 -14.08
C GLU A 161 10.46 8.48 -13.36
N ALA A 162 9.99 8.21 -12.15
CA ALA A 162 9.24 9.21 -11.38
C ALA A 162 10.07 10.46 -11.06
N ILE A 163 11.36 10.31 -10.75
CA ILE A 163 12.26 11.43 -10.45
C ILE A 163 12.54 12.24 -11.72
N ASP A 164 12.87 11.57 -12.83
CA ASP A 164 13.14 12.21 -14.12
C ASP A 164 11.90 12.97 -14.61
N TYR A 165 10.72 12.33 -14.57
CA TYR A 165 9.44 12.93 -14.93
C TYR A 165 9.13 14.15 -14.05
N ALA A 166 9.38 14.04 -12.74
CA ALA A 166 9.14 15.15 -11.82
C ALA A 166 10.05 16.37 -12.10
N GLU A 167 11.30 16.14 -12.52
CA GLU A 167 12.21 17.22 -12.91
C GLU A 167 11.78 17.88 -14.21
N GLU A 168 11.36 17.11 -15.21
CA GLU A 168 10.89 17.60 -16.51
C GLU A 168 9.58 18.39 -16.38
N TYR A 169 8.56 17.79 -15.79
CA TYR A 169 7.19 18.33 -15.71
C TYR A 169 6.92 19.16 -14.45
N LYS A 170 7.95 19.42 -13.63
CA LYS A 170 7.87 20.26 -12.41
C LYS A 170 6.81 19.77 -11.42
N ILE A 171 6.78 18.47 -11.18
CA ILE A 171 5.87 17.86 -10.19
C ILE A 171 6.16 18.45 -8.80
N PRO A 172 5.12 18.82 -8.01
CA PRO A 172 5.31 19.34 -6.66
C PRO A 172 6.14 18.40 -5.78
N VAL A 173 7.10 18.96 -5.06
CA VAL A 173 8.07 18.19 -4.26
C VAL A 173 7.39 17.30 -3.21
N ASN A 174 6.24 17.70 -2.66
CA ASN A 174 5.49 16.90 -1.69
C ASN A 174 4.85 15.65 -2.32
N SER A 175 4.42 15.72 -3.58
CA SER A 175 3.90 14.58 -4.34
C SER A 175 5.03 13.63 -4.75
N LEU A 176 6.15 14.17 -5.25
CA LEU A 176 7.34 13.38 -5.58
C LEU A 176 7.91 12.67 -4.35
N GLU A 177 8.15 13.41 -3.26
CA GLU A 177 8.71 12.84 -2.03
C GLU A 177 7.75 11.85 -1.39
N GLY A 178 6.45 12.14 -1.36
CA GLY A 178 5.43 11.20 -0.88
C GLY A 178 5.50 9.87 -1.64
N PHE A 179 5.46 9.92 -2.97
CA PHE A 179 5.55 8.72 -3.81
C PHE A 179 6.84 7.93 -3.58
N VAL A 180 7.99 8.61 -3.62
CA VAL A 180 9.30 7.98 -3.36
C VAL A 180 9.36 7.37 -1.97
N ARG A 181 8.79 8.02 -0.95
CA ARG A 181 8.76 7.53 0.44
C ARG A 181 7.93 6.27 0.60
N GLN A 182 6.86 6.08 -0.17
CA GLN A 182 6.10 4.83 -0.16
C GLN A 182 6.93 3.65 -0.68
N ILE A 183 7.74 3.85 -1.71
CA ILE A 183 8.55 2.78 -2.35
C ILE A 183 9.91 2.61 -1.65
N LEU A 184 10.77 3.64 -1.69
CA LEU A 184 12.11 3.60 -1.11
C LEU A 184 12.07 3.48 0.43
N GLY A 185 11.04 4.03 1.05
CA GLY A 185 10.85 4.02 2.50
C GLY A 185 10.01 2.82 2.94
N TRP A 186 8.69 2.94 2.86
CA TRP A 186 7.76 1.98 3.49
C TRP A 186 7.89 0.56 2.93
N ARG A 187 7.90 0.38 1.61
CA ARG A 187 7.98 -0.96 1.00
C ARG A 187 9.26 -1.71 1.40
N GLU A 188 10.40 -1.04 1.30
CA GLU A 188 11.70 -1.61 1.70
C GLU A 188 11.80 -1.82 3.23
N PHE A 189 11.25 -0.88 4.01
CA PHE A 189 11.22 -1.00 5.47
C PHE A 189 10.37 -2.19 5.94
N VAL A 190 9.17 -2.37 5.36
CA VAL A 190 8.29 -3.51 5.62
C VAL A 190 9.00 -4.82 5.29
N ARG A 191 9.71 -4.88 4.16
CA ARG A 191 10.52 -6.06 3.80
C ARG A 191 11.58 -6.35 4.86
N GLY A 192 12.28 -5.32 5.35
CA GLY A 192 13.26 -5.47 6.44
C GLY A 192 12.61 -5.98 7.73
N ILE A 193 11.50 -5.38 8.17
CA ILE A 193 10.77 -5.83 9.36
C ILE A 193 10.35 -7.29 9.21
N TYR A 194 9.83 -7.68 8.06
CA TYR A 194 9.42 -9.06 7.82
C TYR A 194 10.59 -10.04 8.00
N LEU A 195 11.78 -9.72 7.48
CA LEU A 195 12.94 -10.60 7.58
C LEU A 195 13.49 -10.71 9.01
N TYR A 196 13.43 -9.65 9.80
CA TYR A 196 14.02 -9.60 11.15
C TYR A 196 13.02 -9.92 12.26
N GLU A 197 11.75 -9.57 12.08
CA GLU A 197 10.72 -9.63 13.13
C GLU A 197 9.44 -10.34 12.67
N GLY A 198 9.33 -10.80 11.42
CA GLY A 198 8.09 -11.41 10.91
C GLY A 198 7.61 -12.61 11.74
N THR A 199 8.55 -13.46 12.20
CA THR A 199 8.21 -14.56 13.13
C THR A 199 7.73 -14.03 14.48
N PHE A 200 8.36 -12.99 15.01
CA PHE A 200 7.92 -12.37 16.26
C PHE A 200 6.50 -11.79 16.10
N GLN A 201 6.24 -11.07 15.01
CA GLN A 201 4.95 -10.43 14.74
C GLN A 201 3.79 -11.43 14.69
N ARG A 202 3.93 -12.54 13.97
CA ARG A 202 2.88 -13.58 13.91
C ARG A 202 2.57 -14.22 15.25
N ASN A 203 3.58 -14.36 16.10
CA ASN A 203 3.43 -15.02 17.40
C ASN A 203 3.06 -14.01 18.51
N LYS A 204 2.76 -12.76 18.16
CA LYS A 204 2.46 -11.70 19.12
C LYS A 204 1.04 -11.16 18.98
N ASN A 205 0.35 -11.20 20.10
CA ASN A 205 -0.95 -10.57 20.31
C ASN A 205 -0.88 -9.71 21.58
N TYR A 206 -0.28 -8.53 21.48
CA TYR A 206 -0.04 -7.60 22.59
C TYR A 206 -1.32 -7.28 23.36
N TRP A 207 -2.42 -7.04 22.64
CA TRP A 207 -3.71 -6.66 23.23
C TRP A 207 -4.52 -7.84 23.78
N LYS A 208 -4.14 -9.08 23.47
CA LYS A 208 -4.92 -10.29 23.76
C LYS A 208 -6.33 -10.22 23.17
N HIS A 209 -6.41 -9.79 21.91
CA HIS A 209 -7.65 -9.77 21.14
C HIS A 209 -8.01 -11.19 20.68
N HIS A 210 -9.27 -11.58 20.84
CA HIS A 210 -9.72 -12.96 20.61
C HIS A 210 -11.05 -13.05 19.86
N ASN A 211 -11.70 -11.93 19.54
CA ASN A 211 -12.99 -11.98 18.86
C ASN A 211 -12.79 -12.49 17.42
N PRO A 212 -13.65 -13.40 16.93
CA PRO A 212 -13.55 -13.86 15.57
C PRO A 212 -14.00 -12.78 14.59
N LEU A 213 -13.41 -12.75 13.39
CA LEU A 213 -13.86 -11.85 12.33
C LEU A 213 -15.29 -12.22 11.86
N PRO A 214 -16.27 -11.29 11.92
CA PRO A 214 -17.61 -11.56 11.41
C PRO A 214 -17.63 -11.75 9.89
N THR A 215 -18.43 -12.71 9.41
CA THR A 215 -18.59 -13.00 7.96
C THR A 215 -19.14 -11.81 7.17
N SER A 216 -19.78 -10.85 7.84
CA SER A 216 -20.23 -9.59 7.23
C SER A 216 -19.10 -8.78 6.61
N PHE A 217 -17.85 -8.92 7.06
CA PHE A 217 -16.68 -8.28 6.47
C PHE A 217 -16.30 -8.82 5.08
N TYR A 218 -16.69 -10.04 4.76
CA TYR A 218 -16.48 -10.60 3.42
C TYR A 218 -17.61 -10.23 2.45
N THR A 219 -18.78 -9.85 2.96
CA THR A 219 -19.99 -9.60 2.15
C THR A 219 -20.42 -8.15 2.09
N GLY A 220 -19.82 -7.27 2.88
CA GLY A 220 -20.18 -5.84 2.95
C GLY A 220 -21.55 -5.62 3.59
N LYS A 221 -21.91 -6.43 4.59
CA LYS A 221 -23.20 -6.39 5.31
C LYS A 221 -23.00 -6.15 6.81
N THR A 222 -22.13 -5.20 7.14
CA THR A 222 -21.81 -4.83 8.52
C THR A 222 -22.78 -3.81 9.12
N GLU A 223 -23.67 -3.24 8.29
CA GLU A 223 -24.59 -2.14 8.63
C GLU A 223 -23.87 -0.81 8.92
N ILE A 224 -22.56 -0.76 8.67
CA ILE A 224 -21.73 0.42 8.87
C ILE A 224 -21.31 0.93 7.50
N LYS A 225 -21.99 1.99 7.06
CA LYS A 225 -21.90 2.51 5.70
C LYS A 225 -20.46 2.69 5.16
N PRO A 226 -19.49 3.31 5.88
CA PRO A 226 -18.12 3.42 5.38
C PRO A 226 -17.42 2.07 5.19
N ILE A 227 -17.69 1.09 6.05
CA ILE A 227 -17.13 -0.26 5.98
C ILE A 227 -17.75 -0.99 4.77
N ASP A 228 -19.07 -1.01 4.67
CA ASP A 228 -19.80 -1.70 3.61
C ASP A 228 -19.51 -1.12 2.22
N SER A 229 -19.42 0.21 2.12
CA SER A 229 -19.04 0.90 0.87
C SER A 229 -17.64 0.52 0.44
N THR A 230 -16.69 0.41 1.37
CA THR A 230 -15.30 0.07 1.05
C THR A 230 -15.17 -1.41 0.71
N ILE A 231 -15.85 -2.32 1.43
CA ILE A 231 -15.89 -3.74 1.09
C ILE A 231 -16.48 -3.94 -0.31
N SER A 232 -17.54 -3.20 -0.66
CA SER A 232 -18.14 -3.27 -2.00
C SER A 232 -17.14 -2.89 -3.10
N LYS A 233 -16.28 -1.90 -2.86
CA LYS A 233 -15.20 -1.54 -3.78
C LYS A 233 -14.17 -2.67 -3.90
N VAL A 234 -13.74 -3.24 -2.78
CA VAL A 234 -12.79 -4.36 -2.75
C VAL A 234 -13.37 -5.60 -3.43
N LEU A 235 -14.66 -5.91 -3.25
CA LEU A 235 -15.31 -7.03 -3.93
C LEU A 235 -15.38 -6.84 -5.46
N GLN A 236 -15.30 -5.61 -5.97
CA GLN A 236 -15.32 -5.33 -7.41
C GLN A 236 -13.93 -5.30 -8.02
N THR A 237 -12.91 -4.92 -7.25
CA THR A 237 -11.57 -4.65 -7.80
C THR A 237 -10.45 -5.46 -7.16
N GLY A 238 -10.65 -6.04 -5.99
CA GLY A 238 -9.58 -6.56 -5.13
C GLY A 238 -8.68 -5.44 -4.57
N TYR A 239 -9.11 -4.18 -4.58
CA TYR A 239 -8.27 -3.05 -4.20
C TYR A 239 -9.01 -2.01 -3.35
N ALA A 240 -8.31 -1.56 -2.31
CA ALA A 240 -8.55 -0.31 -1.60
C ALA A 240 -7.21 0.40 -1.41
N HIS A 241 -7.21 1.73 -1.38
CA HIS A 241 -5.98 2.48 -1.18
C HIS A 241 -5.56 2.51 0.30
N HIS A 242 -4.33 2.96 0.57
CA HIS A 242 -3.67 2.77 1.87
C HIS A 242 -4.51 3.27 3.07
N ILE A 243 -5.04 4.49 2.99
CA ILE A 243 -5.80 5.08 4.10
C ILE A 243 -7.12 4.35 4.37
N GLU A 244 -7.74 3.71 3.36
CA GLU A 244 -8.92 2.88 3.56
C GLU A 244 -8.56 1.60 4.32
N ARG A 245 -7.46 0.94 3.91
CA ARG A 245 -6.96 -0.25 4.61
C ARG A 245 -6.67 0.05 6.08
N LEU A 246 -6.00 1.18 6.35
CA LEU A 246 -5.57 1.55 7.68
C LEU A 246 -6.73 2.10 8.55
N MET A 247 -7.43 3.12 8.07
CA MET A 247 -8.36 3.90 8.90
C MET A 247 -9.80 3.39 8.87
N ILE A 248 -10.20 2.68 7.80
CA ILE A 248 -11.52 2.06 7.71
C ILE A 248 -11.44 0.63 8.25
N PHE A 249 -10.65 -0.25 7.63
CA PHE A 249 -10.64 -1.66 8.02
C PHE A 249 -9.85 -1.94 9.29
N ALA A 250 -8.53 -1.75 9.27
CA ALA A 250 -7.65 -2.11 10.37
C ALA A 250 -8.05 -1.46 11.69
N ASN A 251 -8.29 -0.14 11.67
CA ASN A 251 -8.73 0.61 12.84
C ASN A 251 -10.04 0.04 13.41
N PHE A 252 -11.04 -0.21 12.56
CA PHE A 252 -12.33 -0.74 13.02
C PHE A 252 -12.23 -2.18 13.55
N MET A 253 -11.49 -3.04 12.85
CA MET A 253 -11.20 -4.42 13.30
C MET A 253 -10.45 -4.44 14.64
N ASN A 254 -9.54 -3.49 14.86
CA ASN A 254 -8.86 -3.36 16.14
C ASN A 254 -9.80 -2.92 17.26
N LEU A 255 -10.72 -1.97 17.00
CA LEU A 255 -11.75 -1.55 17.95
C LEU A 255 -12.71 -2.68 18.33
N LEU A 256 -13.01 -3.58 17.38
CA LEU A 256 -13.79 -4.80 17.61
C LEU A 256 -13.00 -5.88 18.36
N LYS A 257 -11.72 -5.65 18.67
CA LYS A 257 -10.83 -6.58 19.38
C LYS A 257 -10.72 -7.92 18.66
N LEU A 258 -10.65 -7.87 17.34
CA LEU A 258 -10.54 -9.07 16.52
C LEU A 258 -9.17 -9.73 16.67
N ASN A 259 -9.16 -11.07 16.59
CA ASN A 259 -7.92 -11.83 16.56
C ASN A 259 -7.04 -11.36 15.39
N PRO A 260 -5.78 -10.95 15.62
CA PRO A 260 -4.90 -10.47 14.56
C PRO A 260 -4.68 -11.48 13.42
N ASP A 261 -4.77 -12.79 13.71
CA ASP A 261 -4.64 -13.82 12.68
C ASP A 261 -5.84 -13.83 11.71
N ASP A 262 -7.06 -13.61 12.21
CA ASP A 262 -8.26 -13.50 11.36
C ASP A 262 -8.20 -12.24 10.50
N VAL A 263 -7.71 -11.13 11.08
CA VAL A 263 -7.49 -9.87 10.36
C VAL A 263 -6.45 -10.09 9.25
N TYR A 264 -5.33 -10.74 9.57
CA TYR A 264 -4.29 -11.08 8.61
C TYR A 264 -4.83 -11.94 7.46
N GLN A 265 -5.60 -12.98 7.76
CA GLN A 265 -6.21 -13.84 6.76
C GLN A 265 -7.12 -13.04 5.82
N TRP A 266 -7.99 -12.18 6.36
CA TRP A 266 -8.88 -11.35 5.53
C TRP A 266 -8.10 -10.40 4.62
N PHE A 267 -7.05 -9.75 5.11
CA PHE A 267 -6.20 -8.92 4.25
C PHE A 267 -5.49 -9.76 3.16
N MET A 268 -5.07 -10.98 3.47
CA MET A 268 -4.46 -11.87 2.48
C MET A 268 -5.44 -12.29 1.39
N GLU A 269 -6.70 -12.54 1.73
CA GLU A 269 -7.72 -13.03 0.80
C GLU A 269 -8.33 -11.94 -0.08
N MET A 270 -8.45 -10.71 0.43
CA MET A 270 -9.28 -9.67 -0.20
C MET A 270 -8.51 -8.70 -1.12
N PHE A 271 -7.17 -8.70 -1.10
CA PHE A 271 -6.38 -7.71 -1.84
C PHE A 271 -5.49 -8.32 -2.93
N ILE A 272 -5.50 -7.71 -4.11
CA ILE A 272 -4.78 -8.16 -5.30
C ILE A 272 -3.25 -8.08 -5.16
N ASP A 273 -2.75 -7.27 -4.23
CA ASP A 273 -1.32 -7.06 -3.97
C ASP A 273 -0.83 -7.78 -2.70
N SER A 274 -1.63 -8.70 -2.16
CA SER A 274 -1.34 -9.43 -0.93
C SER A 274 -0.27 -10.49 -1.10
N TYR A 275 0.84 -10.27 -0.40
CA TYR A 275 1.86 -11.28 -0.14
C TYR A 275 2.21 -11.25 1.33
N ASP A 276 2.60 -12.42 1.82
CA ASP A 276 2.96 -12.65 3.21
C ASP A 276 4.01 -11.65 3.73
N TRP A 277 5.04 -11.36 2.93
CA TRP A 277 6.12 -10.44 3.32
C TRP A 277 5.66 -8.99 3.52
N VAL A 278 4.62 -8.56 2.82
CA VAL A 278 4.08 -7.19 2.91
C VAL A 278 2.93 -7.13 3.91
N MET A 279 2.10 -8.17 3.99
CA MET A 279 0.92 -8.16 4.85
C MET A 279 1.26 -8.38 6.32
N VAL A 280 2.27 -9.20 6.65
CA VAL A 280 2.62 -9.45 8.06
C VAL A 280 3.00 -8.16 8.80
N PRO A 281 3.97 -7.35 8.34
CA PRO A 281 4.33 -6.15 9.09
C PRO A 281 3.23 -5.09 9.07
N ASN A 282 2.48 -4.98 7.97
CA ASN A 282 1.39 -4.02 7.88
C ASN A 282 0.21 -4.38 8.80
N VAL A 283 -0.17 -5.65 8.90
CA VAL A 283 -1.30 -6.09 9.71
C VAL A 283 -0.92 -6.17 11.19
N TYR A 284 0.11 -6.94 11.55
CA TYR A 284 0.50 -7.18 12.94
C TYR A 284 1.21 -5.97 13.56
N GLY A 285 1.96 -5.20 12.76
CA GLY A 285 2.67 -4.01 13.21
C GLY A 285 1.85 -2.74 13.07
N MET A 286 1.78 -2.19 11.85
CA MET A 286 1.22 -0.85 11.59
C MET A 286 -0.27 -0.72 11.96
N SER A 287 -1.05 -1.73 11.60
CA SER A 287 -2.52 -1.70 11.65
C SER A 287 -3.07 -2.03 13.03
N SER A 288 -2.70 -3.19 13.59
CA SER A 288 -3.26 -3.70 14.85
C SER A 288 -2.41 -3.39 16.08
N PHE A 289 -1.14 -2.98 15.90
CA PHE A 289 -0.18 -2.86 17.00
C PHE A 289 -0.06 -4.17 17.81
N SER A 290 -0.37 -5.33 17.21
CA SER A 290 -0.33 -6.61 17.90
C SER A 290 1.10 -7.01 18.27
N ASP A 291 2.10 -6.47 17.58
CA ASP A 291 3.53 -6.67 17.88
C ASP A 291 4.03 -5.86 19.10
N GLY A 292 3.20 -4.97 19.65
CA GLY A 292 3.55 -4.14 20.80
C GLY A 292 4.49 -2.97 20.50
N GLY A 293 4.59 -2.56 19.24
CA GLY A 293 5.29 -1.35 18.80
C GLY A 293 6.71 -1.58 18.33
N LYS A 294 7.00 -2.75 17.74
CA LYS A 294 8.32 -3.01 17.13
C LYS A 294 8.56 -2.13 15.92
N MET A 295 7.54 -1.99 15.08
CA MET A 295 7.59 -1.27 13.80
C MET A 295 7.10 0.19 13.88
N SER A 296 6.22 0.51 14.83
CA SER A 296 5.63 1.84 15.00
C SER A 296 5.58 2.20 16.48
N THR A 297 5.92 3.44 16.83
CA THR A 297 5.81 3.96 18.20
C THR A 297 4.43 4.52 18.52
N ASN A 298 3.66 4.88 17.50
CA ASN A 298 2.39 5.56 17.69
C ASN A 298 1.27 4.53 17.77
N ARG A 299 0.59 4.48 18.93
CA ARG A 299 -0.70 3.77 19.12
C ARG A 299 -1.85 4.43 18.36
N THR A 300 -1.61 5.59 17.72
CA THR A 300 -2.67 6.41 17.14
C THR A 300 -3.41 5.72 16.00
N SER A 301 -2.82 4.78 15.25
CA SER A 301 -3.58 3.96 14.29
C SER A 301 -4.58 3.02 14.96
N ALA A 302 -4.34 2.62 16.22
CA ALA A 302 -5.22 1.80 17.04
C ALA A 302 -6.28 2.61 17.82
N GLU A 303 -6.10 3.94 17.95
CA GLU A 303 -6.93 4.82 18.79
C GLU A 303 -7.64 5.94 18.00
N ALA A 304 -7.26 6.23 16.76
CA ALA A 304 -7.79 7.36 16.01
C ALA A 304 -9.08 7.02 15.25
N ILE A 305 -10.23 7.41 15.79
CA ILE A 305 -11.47 7.51 15.02
C ILE A 305 -11.43 8.82 14.22
N ILE A 306 -11.05 8.76 12.94
CA ILE A 306 -11.21 9.89 12.00
C ILE A 306 -12.07 9.42 10.82
N LEU A 307 -13.38 9.30 11.04
CA LEU A 307 -14.36 9.15 9.95
C LEU A 307 -15.25 10.40 9.78
N LYS A 308 -14.98 11.49 10.53
CA LYS A 308 -15.80 12.72 10.56
C LYS A 308 -15.15 13.95 9.90
N LYS A 309 -13.97 13.83 9.29
CA LYS A 309 -13.33 14.96 8.57
C LYS A 309 -13.44 14.75 7.08
#